data_AF-A0AAW9EH22-F1
#
_entry.id   AF-A0AAW9EH22-F1
#
_cell.length_a   1.000
_cell.length_b   1.000
_cell.length_c   1.000
_cell.angle_alpha   90.00
_cell.angle_beta   90.00
_cell.angle_gamma   90.00
#
_symmetry.space_group_name_H-M   'P 1'
#
loop_
_entity.id
_entity.type
_entity.pdbx_description
1 polymer ?
#
loop_
_entity_poly.entity_id
_entity_poly.type
_entity_poly.pdbx_seq_one_letter_code
_entity_poly.pdbx_strand_id
1 'polypeptide(L)' 'PYHFHDNDSGLPLIKTPAGIVDPIQVSADILKALAERAIQSLGGELDGVVVTVPAYFDDAQRQGTKEAARRAGLHVLR' A
#
# COMPACT_ATOMS: atom_id res chain seq x y z
N PRO A 1 0.08 21.08 -7.17
CA PRO A 1 1.24 20.19 -6.89
C PRO A 1 1.06 19.58 -5.49
N TYR A 2 1.55 18.37 -5.24
CA TYR A 2 1.46 17.76 -3.89
C TYR A 2 2.41 18.50 -2.93
N HIS A 3 1.96 18.70 -1.68
CA HIS A 3 2.78 19.26 -0.61
C HIS A 3 3.33 18.11 0.24
N PHE A 4 4.65 17.99 0.26
CA PHE A 4 5.34 17.01 1.09
C PHE A 4 5.72 17.61 2.45
N HIS A 5 5.78 16.76 3.47
CA HIS A 5 6.26 17.08 4.81
C HIS A 5 7.25 16.00 5.25
N ASP A 6 8.39 16.42 5.81
CA ASP A 6 9.40 15.49 6.29
C ASP A 6 8.98 14.85 7.62
N ASN A 7 9.58 13.72 7.94
CA ASN A 7 9.44 13.07 9.24
C ASN A 7 10.74 12.35 9.64
N ASP A 8 10.80 11.91 10.90
CA ASP A 8 11.96 11.21 11.45
C ASP A 8 12.17 9.81 10.86
N SER A 9 11.19 9.27 10.14
CA SER A 9 11.25 7.92 9.54
C SER A 9 11.91 7.89 8.16
N GLY A 10 12.29 9.05 7.60
CA GLY A 10 12.91 9.16 6.27
C GLY A 10 11.95 8.93 5.10
N LEU A 11 10.66 8.74 5.37
CA LEU A 11 9.61 8.62 4.35
C LEU A 11 8.89 9.97 4.17
N PRO A 12 8.72 10.45 2.93
CA PRO A 12 8.02 11.71 2.70
C PRO A 12 6.53 11.55 3.04
N LEU A 13 6.01 12.41 3.91
CA LEU A 13 4.59 12.49 4.17
C LEU A 13 3.91 13.36 3.12
N ILE A 14 2.68 13.02 2.77
CA ILE A 14 1.88 13.72 1.77
C ILE A 14 0.75 14.44 2.48
N LYS A 15 0.66 15.77 2.32
CA LYS A 15 -0.47 16.55 2.82
C LYS A 15 -1.63 16.46 1.84
N THR A 16 -2.73 15.86 2.28
CA THR A 16 -3.99 15.77 1.54
C THR A 16 -5.09 16.57 2.24
N PRO A 17 -6.21 16.88 1.57
CA PRO A 17 -7.37 17.48 2.23
C PRO A 17 -7.95 16.61 3.37
N ALA A 18 -7.74 15.29 3.32
CA ALA A 18 -8.19 14.35 4.34
C ALA A 18 -7.21 14.22 5.52
N GLY A 19 -6.05 14.88 5.45
CA GLY A 19 -5.00 14.80 6.46
C GLY A 19 -3.63 14.46 5.88
N ILE A 20 -2.64 14.34 6.77
CA ILE A 20 -1.28 13.93 6.42
C ILE A 20 -1.24 12.40 6.37
N VAL A 21 -0.73 11.85 5.27
CA VAL A 21 -0.63 10.41 5.05
C VAL A 21 0.79 10.02 4.64
N ASP A 22 1.21 8.82 5.04
CA ASP A 22 2.48 8.25 4.61
C ASP A 22 2.30 7.38 3.33
N PRO A 23 3.36 7.10 2.55
CA PRO A 23 3.25 6.36 1.29
C PRO A 23 2.74 4.92 1.45
N ILE A 24 3.00 4.30 2.61
CA ILE A 24 2.54 2.94 2.93
C ILE A 24 1.03 2.98 3.15
N GLN A 25 0.50 3.98 3.85
CA GLN A 25 -0.94 4.18 4.01
C GLN A 25 -1.64 4.39 2.67
N VAL A 26 -1.11 5.26 1.82
CA VAL A 26 -1.69 5.49 0.48
C VAL A 26 -1.71 4.21 -0.35
N SER A 27 -0.63 3.43 -0.29
CA SER A 27 -0.55 2.14 -0.98
C SER A 27 -1.56 1.13 -0.44
N ALA A 28 -1.77 1.10 0.88
CA ALA A 28 -2.77 0.24 1.51
C ALA A 28 -4.20 0.58 1.05
N ASP A 29 -4.53 1.87 0.96
CA ASP A 29 -5.84 2.33 0.49
C ASP A 29 -6.09 1.95 -0.98
N ILE A 30 -5.05 2.04 -1.82
CA ILE A 30 -5.10 1.58 -3.22
C ILE A 30 -5.34 0.06 -3.27
N LEU A 31 -4.57 -0.71 -2.51
CA LEU A 31 -4.69 -2.17 -2.46
C LEU A 31 -6.07 -2.61 -1.98
N LYS A 32 -6.63 -1.94 -0.97
CA LYS A 32 -7.98 -2.20 -0.47
C LYS A 32 -9.04 -1.97 -1.55
N ALA A 33 -8.98 -0.84 -2.27
CA ALA A 33 -9.89 -0.56 -3.36
C ALA A 33 -9.78 -1.59 -4.51
N LEU A 34 -8.57 -2.08 -4.80
CA LEU A 34 -8.38 -3.15 -5.79
C LEU A 34 -8.95 -4.49 -5.31
N ALA A 35 -8.77 -4.84 -4.04
CA ALA A 35 -9.32 -6.05 -3.46
C ALA A 35 -10.85 -6.05 -3.46
N GLU A 36 -11.49 -4.94 -3.10
CA GLU A 36 -12.95 -4.78 -3.16
C GLU A 36 -13.48 -5.00 -4.59
N ARG A 37 -12.81 -4.45 -5.60
CA ARG A 37 -13.16 -4.69 -7.01
C ARG A 37 -12.97 -6.15 -7.40
N ALA A 38 -11.90 -6.79 -6.95
CA ALA A 38 -11.63 -8.20 -7.23
C ALA A 38 -12.71 -9.11 -6.63
N ILE A 39 -13.09 -8.89 -5.37
CA ILE A 39 -14.16 -9.63 -4.68
C ILE A 39 -15.49 -9.49 -5.43
N GLN A 40 -15.86 -8.26 -5.81
CA GLN A 40 -17.09 -8.00 -6.58
C GLN A 40 -17.08 -8.68 -7.95
N SER A 41 -15.91 -8.79 -8.58
CA SER A 41 -15.77 -9.35 -9.93
C SER A 41 -15.69 -10.88 -9.95
N LEU A 42 -15.04 -11.47 -8.95
CA LEU A 42 -14.75 -12.90 -8.89
C LEU A 42 -15.77 -13.69 -8.05
N GLY A 43 -16.50 -13.01 -7.16
CA GLY A 43 -17.55 -13.63 -6.34
C GLY A 43 -17.00 -14.54 -5.24
N GLY A 44 -16.48 -13.94 -4.17
CA GLY A 44 -15.97 -14.68 -3.01
C GLY A 44 -14.88 -13.91 -2.26
N GLU A 45 -14.44 -14.45 -1.13
CA GLU A 45 -13.29 -13.92 -0.39
C GLU A 45 -11.97 -14.21 -1.13
N LEU A 46 -10.94 -13.42 -0.84
CA LEU A 46 -9.61 -13.61 -1.42
C LEU A 46 -8.75 -14.45 -0.46
N ASP A 47 -8.26 -15.60 -0.91
CA ASP A 47 -7.35 -16.45 -0.12
C ASP A 47 -5.95 -15.83 0.04
N GLY A 48 -5.52 -15.04 -0.94
CA GLY A 48 -4.23 -14.37 -0.95
C GLY A 48 -3.96 -13.58 -2.22
N VAL A 49 -2.89 -12.78 -2.19
CA VAL A 49 -2.50 -11.89 -3.29
C VAL A 49 -1.01 -12.01 -3.60
N VAL A 50 -0.64 -11.70 -4.84
CA VAL A 50 0.75 -11.51 -5.25
C VAL A 50 0.91 -10.04 -5.64
N VAL A 51 1.83 -9.33 -4.98
CA VAL A 51 2.09 -7.92 -5.23
C VAL A 51 3.44 -7.79 -5.93
N THR A 52 3.46 -7.16 -7.10
CA THR A 52 4.69 -6.93 -7.83
C THR A 52 5.49 -5.78 -7.22
N VAL A 53 6.81 -5.89 -7.27
CA VAL A 53 7.74 -4.82 -6.87
C VAL A 53 8.86 -4.68 -7.90
N PRO A 54 9.41 -3.47 -8.12
CA PRO A 54 10.54 -3.28 -9.02
C PRO A 54 11.78 -4.08 -8.60
N ALA A 55 12.56 -4.54 -9.58
CA ALA A 55 13.78 -5.32 -9.32
C ALA A 55 14.84 -4.54 -8.51
N TYR A 56 14.87 -3.21 -8.65
CA TYR A 56 15.81 -2.33 -7.98
C TYR A 56 15.38 -1.88 -6.58
N PHE A 57 14.21 -2.31 -6.08
CA PHE A 57 13.80 -1.98 -4.72
C PHE A 57 14.78 -2.58 -3.70
N ASP A 58 15.20 -1.73 -2.77
CA ASP A 58 15.91 -2.17 -1.57
C ASP A 58 14.98 -2.90 -0.60
N ASP A 59 15.56 -3.44 0.48
CA ASP A 59 14.79 -4.22 1.45
C ASP A 59 13.74 -3.36 2.18
N ALA A 60 14.05 -2.10 2.49
CA ALA A 60 13.11 -1.21 3.19
C ALA A 60 11.88 -0.93 2.33
N GLN A 61 12.08 -0.68 1.03
CA GLN A 61 11.00 -0.47 0.07
C GLN A 61 10.17 -1.75 -0.13
N ARG A 62 10.80 -2.93 -0.19
CA ARG A 62 10.09 -4.22 -0.26
C ARG A 62 9.25 -4.47 0.99
N GLN A 63 9.78 -4.18 2.18
CA GLN A 63 9.02 -4.28 3.43
C GLN A 63 7.89 -3.27 3.47
N GLY A 64 8.08 -2.04 2.96
CA GLY A 64 7.03 -1.04 2.83
C GLY A 64 5.85 -1.54 1.99
N THR A 65 6.11 -2.21 0.86
CA THR A 65 5.04 -2.82 0.05
C THR A 65 4.30 -3.94 0.79
N LYS A 66 5.03 -4.79 1.52
CA LYS A 66 4.41 -5.87 2.32
C LYS A 66 3.56 -5.31 3.47
N GLU A 67 4.05 -4.26 4.13
CA GLU A 67 3.32 -3.57 5.18
C GLU A 67 2.05 -2.90 4.65
N ALA A 68 2.10 -2.30 3.45
CA ALA A 68 0.90 -1.75 2.82
C ALA A 68 -0.18 -2.82 2.57
N ALA A 69 0.23 -3.99 2.07
CA ALA A 69 -0.69 -5.12 1.87
C ALA A 69 -1.27 -5.64 3.20
N ARG A 70 -0.44 -5.72 4.25
CA ARG A 70 -0.89 -6.08 5.60
C ARG A 70 -1.92 -5.07 6.14
N ARG A 71 -1.67 -3.76 5.98
CA ARG A 71 -2.61 -2.69 6.36
C ARG A 71 -3.92 -2.75 5.57
N ALA A 72 -3.87 -3.23 4.33
CA ALA A 72 -5.05 -3.48 3.51
C ALA A 72 -5.80 -4.77 3.88
N GLY A 73 -5.31 -5.56 4.86
CA GLY A 73 -5.90 -6.84 5.26
C GLY A 73 -5.67 -7.97 4.26
N LEU A 74 -4.64 -7.86 3.41
CA LEU A 74 -4.36 -8.83 2.37
C LEU A 74 -3.22 -9.79 2.78
N HIS A 75 -3.46 -11.08 2.59
CA HIS A 75 -2.43 -12.10 2.78
C HIS A 75 -1.53 -12.19 1.53
N VAL A 76 -0.29 -11.72 1.67
CA VAL A 76 0.70 -11.73 0.57
C VAL A 76 1.38 -13.09 0.47
N LEU A 77 1.29 -13.72 -0.70
CA LEU A 77 1.87 -15.05 -0.96
C LEU A 77 3.34 -15.00 -1.41
N ARG A 78 3.84 -13.84 -1.86
CA ARG A 78 5.21 -13.65 -2.34
C ARG A 78 5.67 -12.21 -2.16
#